data_AF-A1U1E2-F1
#
_entry.id   AF-A1U1E2-F1
#
_cell.length_a   1.000
_cell.length_b   1.000
_cell.length_c   1.000
_cell.angle_alpha   90.00
_cell.angle_beta   90.00
_cell.angle_gamma   90.00
#
_symmetry.space_group_name_H-M   'P 1'
#
loop_
_entity.id
_entity.type
_entity.pdbx_description
1 polymer ?
#
loop_
_entity_poly.entity_id
_entity_poly.type
_entity_poly.pdbx_seq_one_letter_code
_entity_poly.pdbx_strand_id
1 'polypeptide(L)'
;MAQNIHDHRILILDFGSQYTQLIARRVREIGVYCEIKAFDITDDELNEFNPKGIILAGGPESVTQLGGPRAPEGLFDRGIPVLGICYGMQTMAEQLGGRVASSEKREFGYAQVKVRAKGPLLADITDHLTPAGDSLLDVWMSHGDKVVAMPEGFELLASTESAPIAAMQDLSRNLYGVQFHPEVTHTLQGKRILEHFVLTISGCEALWTPAKIVDDAVRQIREQVGSDKVLLGLSGGVDSSVTAALLHKAIGDQLTCVFVDNGLLRLHEGDQVMDMFASNMGVKVIRVDAEDLFLSKLKGVNDPEQKRKIIGNTFIDVFDDEAANIKDVNWLAQGTIYPDVIESAASKTGKAHVIKSHHNVGGLPETMKMKLVEPLRELFKDEVRKIGLELGLPYDMVYRHPFPGPGLGVRILGEVKKEYADILRRADAIFLEELHRADLYHKTSQAFAVFLPVKSVGVVGDARRYEYVIAIRAVETVDFMTARWARLPYELLETVSNRIINEISGVSRVTYDISSKPPATIEWE
;
A
#
# COMPACT_ATOMS: atom_id res chain seq x y z
N MET A 1 23.73 -15.01 19.93
CA MET A 1 23.35 -14.72 18.53
C MET A 1 22.56 -13.43 18.52
N ALA A 2 22.60 -12.64 17.45
CA ALA A 2 21.64 -11.54 17.31
C ALA A 2 20.23 -12.12 17.20
N GLN A 3 19.27 -11.53 17.92
CA GLN A 3 17.87 -11.99 17.93
C GLN A 3 17.29 -11.82 16.52
N ASN A 4 16.81 -12.89 15.88
CA ASN A 4 16.29 -12.81 14.53
C ASN A 4 14.86 -12.26 14.56
N ILE A 5 14.63 -11.17 13.83
CA ILE A 5 13.34 -10.47 13.79
C ILE A 5 12.20 -11.30 13.17
N HIS A 6 12.54 -12.39 12.48
CA HIS A 6 11.59 -13.33 11.87
C HIS A 6 11.18 -14.50 12.78
N ASP A 7 11.84 -14.72 13.93
CA ASP A 7 11.58 -15.90 14.77
C ASP A 7 10.16 -15.90 15.38
N HIS A 8 9.57 -14.71 15.59
CA HIS A 8 8.22 -14.54 16.08
C HIS A 8 7.37 -13.97 14.94
N ARG A 9 6.57 -14.85 14.31
CA ARG A 9 5.86 -14.55 13.05
C ARG A 9 4.43 -15.06 13.03
N ILE A 10 3.54 -14.27 12.44
CA ILE A 10 2.12 -14.57 12.26
C ILE A 10 1.86 -14.95 10.81
N LEU A 11 1.09 -16.02 10.59
CA LEU A 11 0.60 -16.39 9.25
C LEU A 11 -0.81 -15.84 9.05
N ILE A 12 -1.06 -15.22 7.90
CA ILE A 12 -2.39 -14.73 7.52
C ILE A 12 -2.85 -15.54 6.31
N LEU A 13 -3.93 -16.30 6.46
CA LEU A 13 -4.54 -17.04 5.37
C LEU A 13 -5.63 -16.20 4.70
N ASP A 14 -5.41 -15.87 3.43
CA ASP A 14 -6.33 -15.06 2.63
C ASP A 14 -7.47 -15.91 2.06
N PHE A 15 -8.70 -15.54 2.39
CA PHE A 15 -9.93 -16.09 1.84
C PHE A 15 -10.55 -15.17 0.77
N GLY A 16 -9.79 -14.19 0.27
CA GLY A 16 -10.18 -13.27 -0.81
C GLY A 16 -10.71 -11.91 -0.32
N SER A 17 -10.48 -11.54 0.94
CA SER A 17 -10.95 -10.25 1.46
C SER A 17 -10.13 -9.08 0.94
N GLN A 18 -10.82 -8.02 0.54
CA GLN A 18 -10.22 -6.71 0.26
C GLN A 18 -9.45 -6.11 1.45
N TYR A 19 -9.67 -6.62 2.67
CA TYR A 19 -9.01 -6.17 3.90
C TYR A 19 -7.82 -7.05 4.33
N THR A 20 -7.48 -8.13 3.63
CA THR A 20 -6.40 -9.05 4.07
C THR A 20 -5.04 -8.36 4.21
N GLN A 21 -4.68 -7.47 3.27
CA GLN A 21 -3.47 -6.65 3.39
C GLN A 21 -3.52 -5.67 4.58
N LEU A 22 -4.71 -5.25 5.01
CA LEU A 22 -4.87 -4.38 6.18
C LEU A 22 -4.61 -5.18 7.48
N ILE A 23 -5.05 -6.44 7.58
CA ILE A 23 -4.68 -7.33 8.69
C ILE A 23 -3.16 -7.38 8.83
N ALA A 24 -2.45 -7.66 7.74
CA ALA A 24 -1.00 -7.74 7.73
C ALA A 24 -0.34 -6.42 8.18
N ARG A 25 -0.79 -5.27 7.64
CA ARG A 25 -0.31 -3.95 8.08
C ARG A 25 -0.54 -3.71 9.58
N ARG A 26 -1.67 -4.13 10.15
CA ARG A 26 -1.89 -4.03 11.61
C ARG A 26 -0.93 -4.90 12.42
N VAL A 27 -0.65 -6.13 11.98
CA VAL A 27 0.35 -6.99 12.64
C VAL A 27 1.76 -6.38 12.57
N ARG A 28 2.15 -5.80 11.42
CA ARG A 28 3.40 -5.05 11.29
C ARG A 28 3.45 -3.79 12.17
N GLU A 29 2.34 -3.06 12.30
CA GLU A 29 2.22 -1.88 13.19
C GLU A 29 2.34 -2.24 14.68
N ILE A 30 2.03 -3.49 15.07
CA ILE A 30 2.24 -4.03 16.42
C ILE A 30 3.73 -4.38 16.65
N GLY A 31 4.52 -4.48 15.59
CA GLY A 31 5.95 -4.78 15.64
C GLY A 31 6.29 -6.26 15.52
N VAL A 32 5.45 -7.06 14.85
CA VAL A 32 5.68 -8.50 14.64
C VAL A 32 5.68 -8.82 13.15
N TYR A 33 6.57 -9.72 12.71
CA TYR A 33 6.62 -10.14 11.30
C TYR A 33 5.35 -10.94 10.92
N CYS A 34 4.93 -10.81 9.68
CA CYS A 34 3.85 -11.63 9.14
C CYS A 34 3.95 -11.80 7.63
N GLU A 35 3.44 -12.92 7.15
CA GLU A 35 3.19 -13.17 5.73
C GLU A 35 1.71 -13.47 5.47
N ILE A 36 1.25 -13.08 4.28
CA ILE A 36 -0.02 -13.50 3.68
C ILE A 36 0.27 -14.70 2.76
N LYS A 37 -0.49 -15.77 2.92
CA LYS A 37 -0.57 -16.91 2.01
C LYS A 37 -2.04 -17.14 1.62
N ALA A 38 -2.29 -17.83 0.52
CA ALA A 38 -3.65 -18.23 0.17
C ALA A 38 -4.17 -19.30 1.14
N PHE A 39 -5.49 -19.43 1.26
CA PHE A 39 -6.13 -20.44 2.13
C PHE A 39 -5.75 -21.88 1.77
N ASP A 40 -5.36 -22.14 0.50
CA ASP A 40 -4.96 -23.44 -0.04
C ASP A 40 -3.45 -23.77 0.14
N ILE A 41 -2.81 -23.15 1.15
CA ILE A 41 -1.43 -23.46 1.58
C ILE A 41 -1.28 -24.95 1.95
N THR A 42 -0.14 -25.55 1.59
CA THR A 42 0.18 -26.95 1.92
C THR A 42 0.68 -27.12 3.35
N ASP A 43 0.59 -28.35 3.87
CA ASP A 43 1.14 -28.69 5.18
C ASP A 43 2.66 -28.46 5.27
N ASP A 44 3.40 -28.69 4.18
CA ASP A 44 4.85 -28.48 4.12
C ASP A 44 5.20 -26.99 4.21
N GLU A 45 4.52 -26.11 3.45
CA GLU A 45 4.69 -24.66 3.54
C GLU A 45 4.31 -24.11 4.93
N LEU A 46 3.25 -24.66 5.53
CA LEU A 46 2.83 -24.30 6.89
C LEU A 46 3.86 -24.73 7.95
N ASN A 47 4.44 -25.92 7.80
CA ASN A 47 5.51 -26.45 8.65
C ASN A 47 6.80 -25.64 8.51
N GLU A 48 7.18 -25.27 7.29
CA GLU A 48 8.36 -24.44 7.00
C GLU A 48 8.22 -23.02 7.57
N PHE A 49 7.03 -22.41 7.42
CA PHE A 49 6.76 -21.10 7.98
C PHE A 49 6.72 -21.10 9.52
N ASN A 50 6.32 -22.21 10.15
CA ASN A 50 6.32 -22.41 11.61
C ASN A 50 5.74 -21.20 12.39
N PRO A 51 4.44 -20.85 12.19
CA PRO A 51 3.85 -19.65 12.77
C PRO A 51 3.65 -19.75 14.29
N LYS A 52 3.80 -18.61 14.98
CA LYS A 52 3.43 -18.44 16.40
C LYS A 52 1.93 -18.29 16.61
N GLY A 53 1.21 -17.85 15.57
CA GLY A 53 -0.23 -17.66 15.55
C GLY A 53 -0.72 -17.49 14.11
N ILE A 54 -1.98 -17.81 13.86
CA ILE A 54 -2.58 -17.81 12.52
C ILE A 54 -3.83 -16.93 12.52
N ILE A 55 -3.98 -16.05 11.53
CA ILE A 55 -5.19 -15.27 11.30
C ILE A 55 -5.87 -15.78 10.03
N LEU A 56 -7.11 -16.24 10.15
CA LEU A 56 -7.96 -16.58 9.00
C LEU A 56 -8.73 -15.33 8.60
N ALA A 57 -8.42 -14.77 7.43
CA ALA A 57 -9.03 -13.54 6.96
C ALA A 57 -10.51 -13.71 6.59
N GLY A 58 -11.19 -12.58 6.35
CA GLY A 58 -12.49 -12.59 5.70
C GLY A 58 -12.41 -13.06 4.24
N GLY A 59 -13.59 -13.20 3.61
CA GLY A 59 -13.73 -13.54 2.20
C GLY A 59 -15.11 -13.10 1.69
N PRO A 60 -15.29 -12.93 0.37
CA PRO A 60 -16.58 -12.56 -0.25
C PRO A 60 -17.54 -13.75 -0.37
N GLU A 61 -17.00 -14.97 -0.24
CA GLU A 61 -17.71 -16.24 -0.40
C GLU A 61 -18.68 -16.53 0.75
N SER A 62 -19.57 -17.51 0.54
CA SER A 62 -20.40 -18.09 1.60
C SER A 62 -19.83 -19.45 2.00
N VAL A 63 -19.64 -19.69 3.30
CA VAL A 63 -19.18 -21.01 3.78
C VAL A 63 -20.25 -22.08 3.53
N THR A 64 -21.53 -21.69 3.47
CA THR A 64 -22.65 -22.62 3.22
C THR A 64 -22.67 -23.20 1.81
N GLN A 65 -21.90 -22.61 0.87
CA GLN A 65 -21.80 -23.09 -0.50
C GLN A 65 -20.76 -24.21 -0.63
N LEU A 66 -21.13 -25.24 -1.40
CA LEU A 66 -20.30 -26.40 -1.69
C LEU A 66 -19.09 -26.00 -2.55
N GLY A 67 -17.90 -26.41 -2.13
CA GLY A 67 -16.64 -26.10 -2.83
C GLY A 67 -16.06 -24.71 -2.55
N GLY A 68 -16.65 -23.93 -1.63
CA GLY A 68 -16.06 -22.67 -1.17
C GLY A 68 -14.73 -22.87 -0.41
N PRO A 69 -13.90 -21.82 -0.31
CA PRO A 69 -12.64 -21.84 0.44
C PRO A 69 -12.73 -22.41 1.86
N ARG A 70 -11.68 -23.11 2.32
CA ARG A 70 -11.59 -23.73 3.66
C ARG A 70 -10.18 -23.58 4.21
N ALA A 71 -10.05 -23.60 5.54
CA ALA A 71 -8.74 -23.70 6.16
C ALA A 71 -8.16 -25.12 5.93
N PRO A 72 -6.82 -25.29 5.88
CA PRO A 72 -6.18 -26.60 5.76
C PRO A 72 -6.70 -27.64 6.76
N GLU A 73 -6.71 -28.90 6.37
CA GLU A 73 -7.18 -29.99 7.23
C GLU A 73 -6.27 -30.14 8.46
N GLY A 74 -6.86 -30.39 9.63
CA GLY A 74 -6.11 -30.48 10.90
C GLY A 74 -5.49 -29.17 11.40
N LEU A 75 -5.69 -28.02 10.74
CA LEU A 75 -5.10 -26.73 11.14
C LEU A 75 -5.34 -26.41 12.63
N PHE A 76 -6.57 -26.63 13.08
CA PHE A 76 -7.05 -26.30 14.42
C PHE A 76 -6.53 -27.25 15.52
N ASP A 77 -5.95 -28.40 15.14
CA ASP A 77 -5.44 -29.42 16.07
C ASP A 77 -3.92 -29.32 16.28
N ARG A 78 -3.24 -28.42 15.54
CA ARG A 78 -1.78 -28.20 15.60
C ARG A 78 -1.28 -27.52 16.88
N GLY A 79 -2.18 -27.08 17.77
CA GLY A 79 -1.82 -26.39 19.02
C GLY A 79 -1.29 -24.96 18.84
N ILE A 80 -1.43 -24.39 17.63
CA ILE A 80 -1.06 -23.00 17.31
C ILE A 80 -2.31 -22.13 17.48
N PRO A 81 -2.25 -20.97 18.18
CA PRO A 81 -3.38 -20.07 18.31
C PRO A 81 -3.94 -19.60 16.97
N VAL A 82 -5.27 -19.53 16.84
CA VAL A 82 -5.95 -19.11 15.61
C VAL A 82 -7.00 -18.04 15.88
N LEU A 83 -7.00 -16.95 15.09
CA LEU A 83 -8.04 -15.93 15.06
C LEU A 83 -8.76 -15.96 13.71
N GLY A 84 -10.05 -16.34 13.70
CA GLY A 84 -10.92 -16.21 12.55
C GLY A 84 -11.62 -14.85 12.50
N ILE A 85 -11.50 -14.15 11.37
CA ILE A 85 -12.17 -12.85 11.12
C ILE A 85 -13.24 -13.04 10.04
N CYS A 86 -14.50 -12.74 10.37
CA CYS A 86 -15.67 -12.88 9.50
C CYS A 86 -15.75 -14.28 8.85
N TYR A 87 -15.38 -14.43 7.57
CA TYR A 87 -15.32 -15.73 6.89
C TYR A 87 -14.41 -16.73 7.61
N GLY A 88 -13.27 -16.27 8.15
CA GLY A 88 -12.37 -17.12 8.94
C GLY A 88 -13.03 -17.68 10.21
N MET A 89 -13.91 -16.90 10.87
CA MET A 89 -14.72 -17.40 11.99
C MET A 89 -15.75 -18.43 11.54
N GLN A 90 -16.36 -18.21 10.37
CA GLN A 90 -17.40 -19.08 9.81
C GLN A 90 -16.81 -20.42 9.33
N THR A 91 -15.64 -20.39 8.70
CA THR A 91 -14.91 -21.59 8.26
C THR A 91 -14.44 -22.42 9.46
N MET A 92 -13.92 -21.76 10.51
CA MET A 92 -13.60 -22.39 11.79
C MET A 92 -14.84 -23.03 12.44
N ALA A 93 -15.99 -22.35 12.42
CA ALA A 93 -17.23 -22.89 12.99
C ALA A 93 -17.73 -24.14 12.25
N GLU A 94 -17.82 -24.12 10.92
CA GLU A 94 -18.26 -25.27 10.13
C GLU A 94 -17.27 -26.45 10.23
N GLN A 95 -15.97 -26.21 10.09
CA GLN A 95 -14.96 -27.29 10.10
C GLN A 95 -14.83 -27.99 11.46
N LEU A 96 -15.27 -27.35 12.56
CA LEU A 96 -15.26 -27.93 13.91
C LEU A 96 -16.64 -28.46 14.36
N GLY A 97 -17.61 -28.59 13.46
CA GLY A 97 -18.93 -29.17 13.76
C GLY A 97 -19.94 -28.20 14.40
N GLY A 98 -19.65 -26.90 14.38
CA GLY A 98 -20.66 -25.86 14.57
C GLY A 98 -21.59 -25.75 13.36
N ARG A 99 -22.33 -24.64 13.25
CA ARG A 99 -23.21 -24.38 12.10
C ARG A 99 -23.27 -22.91 11.74
N VAL A 100 -23.17 -22.62 10.46
CA VAL A 100 -23.36 -21.31 9.85
C VAL A 100 -24.66 -21.30 9.03
N ALA A 101 -25.32 -20.15 8.98
CA ALA A 101 -26.50 -19.94 8.14
C ALA A 101 -26.42 -18.58 7.43
N SER A 102 -26.83 -18.55 6.18
CA SER A 102 -27.03 -17.30 5.44
C SER A 102 -28.18 -16.50 6.04
N SER A 103 -28.00 -15.18 6.12
CA SER A 103 -29.03 -14.25 6.58
C SER A 103 -29.51 -13.37 5.43
N GLU A 104 -30.83 -13.26 5.25
CA GLU A 104 -31.41 -12.28 4.31
C GLU A 104 -31.02 -10.84 4.70
N LYS A 105 -30.94 -10.58 6.01
CA LYS A 105 -30.35 -9.36 6.56
C LYS A 105 -28.83 -9.52 6.63
N ARG A 106 -28.16 -9.12 5.56
CA ARG A 106 -26.71 -8.90 5.60
C ARG A 106 -26.40 -7.65 6.43
N GLU A 107 -25.39 -7.73 7.29
CA GLU A 107 -24.99 -6.61 8.14
C GLU A 107 -23.65 -6.07 7.65
N PHE A 108 -23.70 -4.90 7.03
CA PHE A 108 -22.54 -4.16 6.54
C PHE A 108 -22.56 -2.77 7.18
N GLY A 109 -21.70 -2.56 8.18
CA GLY A 109 -21.57 -1.26 8.83
C GLY A 109 -21.20 -1.33 10.31
N TYR A 110 -21.41 -0.19 10.96
CA TYR A 110 -21.22 -0.01 12.40
C TYR A 110 -22.23 -0.83 13.20
N ALA A 111 -21.75 -1.51 14.25
CA ALA A 111 -22.59 -2.14 15.26
C ALA A 111 -21.96 -2.01 16.66
N GLN A 112 -22.79 -2.12 17.69
CA GLN A 112 -22.32 -2.22 19.08
C GLN A 112 -22.43 -3.66 19.57
N VAL A 113 -21.28 -4.26 19.93
CA VAL A 113 -21.20 -5.64 20.41
C VAL A 113 -21.12 -5.65 21.92
N LYS A 114 -22.03 -6.37 22.57
CA LYS A 114 -21.99 -6.59 24.02
C LYS A 114 -21.07 -7.78 24.33
N VAL A 115 -20.04 -7.53 25.13
CA VAL A 115 -19.16 -8.58 25.67
C VAL A 115 -19.96 -9.43 26.67
N ARG A 116 -19.80 -10.76 26.60
CA ARG A 116 -20.59 -11.74 27.36
C ARG A 116 -19.76 -12.59 28.32
N ALA A 117 -18.50 -12.86 27.97
CA ALA A 117 -17.55 -13.60 28.80
C ALA A 117 -16.25 -12.80 28.95
N LYS A 118 -15.43 -13.18 29.93
CA LYS A 118 -14.03 -12.71 30.00
C LYS A 118 -13.19 -13.59 29.08
N GLY A 119 -12.26 -12.99 28.35
CA GLY A 119 -11.36 -13.72 27.46
C GLY A 119 -10.11 -12.89 27.18
N PRO A 120 -8.95 -13.52 26.92
CA PRO A 120 -7.69 -12.79 26.71
C PRO A 120 -7.76 -11.87 25.49
N LEU A 121 -8.55 -12.22 24.46
CA LEU A 121 -8.71 -11.43 23.25
C LEU A 121 -9.34 -10.04 23.52
N LEU A 122 -10.35 -9.98 24.40
CA LEU A 122 -11.10 -8.76 24.74
C LEU A 122 -10.79 -8.24 26.15
N ALA A 123 -9.68 -8.69 26.75
CA ALA A 123 -9.28 -8.27 28.09
C ALA A 123 -9.09 -6.75 28.17
N ASP A 124 -9.70 -6.10 29.16
CA ASP A 124 -9.59 -4.65 29.37
C ASP A 124 -9.97 -3.77 28.16
N ILE A 125 -10.84 -4.27 27.26
CA ILE A 125 -11.40 -3.50 26.13
C ILE A 125 -12.87 -3.17 26.39
N THR A 126 -13.17 -1.87 26.38
CA THR A 126 -14.51 -1.28 26.51
C THR A 126 -14.50 0.07 25.79
N ASP A 127 -15.45 0.29 24.87
CA ASP A 127 -15.69 1.60 24.26
C ASP A 127 -16.79 2.36 25.02
N HIS A 128 -17.88 1.65 25.39
CA HIS A 128 -18.98 2.20 26.19
C HIS A 128 -19.44 1.21 27.26
N LEU A 129 -20.18 1.71 28.25
CA LEU A 129 -20.88 0.87 29.24
C LEU A 129 -22.39 0.97 29.05
N THR A 130 -23.09 -0.16 29.16
CA THR A 130 -24.55 -0.13 29.33
C THR A 130 -24.92 0.48 30.69
N PRO A 131 -26.17 0.93 30.90
CA PRO A 131 -26.65 1.33 32.23
C PRO A 131 -26.55 0.22 33.30
N ALA A 132 -26.41 -1.05 32.89
CA ALA A 132 -26.18 -2.20 33.77
C ALA A 132 -24.69 -2.52 34.01
N GLY A 133 -23.77 -1.75 33.41
CA GLY A 133 -22.32 -1.93 33.56
C GLY A 133 -21.70 -2.97 32.62
N ASP A 134 -22.41 -3.42 31.58
CA ASP A 134 -21.82 -4.33 30.59
C ASP A 134 -20.91 -3.58 29.61
N SER A 135 -19.79 -4.19 29.23
CA SER A 135 -18.90 -3.65 28.18
C SER A 135 -19.54 -3.75 26.80
N LEU A 136 -19.56 -2.62 26.09
CA LEU A 136 -19.89 -2.49 24.68
C LEU A 136 -18.63 -2.13 23.88
N LEU A 137 -18.52 -2.71 22.68
CA LEU A 137 -17.49 -2.41 21.69
C LEU A 137 -18.13 -1.86 20.42
N ASP A 138 -17.55 -0.80 19.87
CA ASP A 138 -17.94 -0.20 18.60
C ASP A 138 -17.13 -0.87 17.48
N VAL A 139 -17.80 -1.63 16.61
CA VAL A 139 -17.14 -2.49 15.61
C VAL A 139 -17.70 -2.29 14.20
N TRP A 140 -16.95 -2.78 13.22
CA TRP A 140 -17.39 -2.89 11.83
C TRP A 140 -17.79 -4.32 11.46
N MET A 141 -19.09 -4.58 11.40
CA MET A 141 -19.67 -5.82 10.89
C MET A 141 -19.65 -5.80 9.35
N SER A 142 -19.29 -6.92 8.72
CA SER A 142 -19.33 -7.05 7.26
C SER A 142 -19.60 -8.50 6.85
N HIS A 143 -20.85 -8.96 7.02
CA HIS A 143 -21.19 -10.36 6.83
C HIS A 143 -22.59 -10.58 6.23
N GLY A 144 -22.69 -11.57 5.34
CA GLY A 144 -23.97 -12.10 4.86
C GLY A 144 -24.41 -13.36 5.60
N ASP A 145 -23.45 -14.24 5.90
CA ASP A 145 -23.66 -15.43 6.74
C ASP A 145 -23.36 -15.12 8.21
N LYS A 146 -23.79 -15.98 9.14
CA LYS A 146 -23.40 -15.91 10.56
C LYS A 146 -23.41 -17.29 11.21
N VAL A 147 -22.56 -17.47 12.23
CA VAL A 147 -22.59 -18.65 13.09
C VAL A 147 -23.92 -18.67 13.86
N VAL A 148 -24.63 -19.80 13.82
CA VAL A 148 -25.90 -20.04 14.52
C VAL A 148 -25.81 -21.17 15.56
N ALA A 149 -24.79 -22.02 15.47
CA ALA A 149 -24.38 -22.94 16.55
C ALA A 149 -22.85 -22.92 16.66
N MET A 150 -22.33 -22.75 17.88
CA MET A 150 -20.90 -22.82 18.14
C MET A 150 -20.43 -24.29 18.10
N PRO A 151 -19.17 -24.56 17.72
CA PRO A 151 -18.56 -25.88 17.87
C PRO A 151 -18.48 -26.32 19.34
N GLU A 152 -18.29 -27.62 19.57
CA GLU A 152 -18.00 -28.12 20.92
C GLU A 152 -16.67 -27.55 21.45
N GLY A 153 -16.65 -27.20 22.74
CA GLY A 153 -15.52 -26.54 23.42
C GLY A 153 -15.54 -25.01 23.36
N PHE A 154 -16.34 -24.39 22.49
CA PHE A 154 -16.41 -22.93 22.36
C PHE A 154 -17.43 -22.30 23.32
N GLU A 155 -17.07 -21.14 23.87
CA GLU A 155 -17.95 -20.28 24.66
C GLU A 155 -18.24 -18.94 23.95
N LEU A 156 -19.38 -18.34 24.31
CA LEU A 156 -19.85 -17.07 23.74
C LEU A 156 -19.07 -15.90 24.35
N LEU A 157 -18.21 -15.27 23.54
CA LEU A 157 -17.40 -14.13 23.98
C LEU A 157 -18.14 -12.79 23.80
N ALA A 158 -18.87 -12.58 22.70
CA ALA A 158 -19.64 -11.35 22.46
C ALA A 158 -20.84 -11.56 21.53
N SER A 159 -21.84 -10.67 21.61
CA SER A 159 -23.10 -10.75 20.84
C SER A 159 -23.64 -9.38 20.41
N THR A 160 -24.33 -9.30 19.27
CA THR A 160 -25.29 -8.21 18.93
C THR A 160 -26.72 -8.77 18.91
N GLU A 161 -27.74 -7.93 18.68
CA GLU A 161 -29.12 -8.39 18.47
C GLU A 161 -29.28 -9.21 17.17
N SER A 162 -28.52 -8.85 16.14
CA SER A 162 -28.54 -9.41 14.79
C SER A 162 -27.61 -10.61 14.62
N ALA A 163 -26.48 -10.64 15.34
CA ALA A 163 -25.50 -11.70 15.42
C ALA A 163 -25.36 -12.19 16.88
N PRO A 164 -26.18 -13.19 17.30
CA PRO A 164 -26.13 -13.72 18.66
C PRO A 164 -24.77 -14.28 19.07
N ILE A 165 -23.99 -14.76 18.09
CA ILE A 165 -22.60 -15.21 18.23
C ILE A 165 -21.75 -14.24 17.38
N ALA A 166 -21.42 -13.07 17.94
CA ALA A 166 -20.60 -12.05 17.28
C ALA A 166 -19.10 -12.23 17.58
N ALA A 167 -18.77 -12.90 18.70
CA ALA A 167 -17.45 -13.48 18.94
C ALA A 167 -17.57 -14.77 19.76
N MET A 168 -16.66 -15.72 19.52
CA MET A 168 -16.57 -17.00 20.22
C MET A 168 -15.10 -17.34 20.54
N GLN A 169 -14.85 -18.13 21.59
CA GLN A 169 -13.50 -18.58 21.94
C GLN A 169 -13.47 -20.01 22.48
N ASP A 170 -12.37 -20.72 22.26
CA ASP A 170 -11.97 -21.93 22.96
C ASP A 170 -10.60 -21.67 23.61
N LEU A 171 -10.61 -21.51 24.94
CA LEU A 171 -9.42 -21.20 25.72
C LEU A 171 -8.46 -22.41 25.87
N SER A 172 -8.92 -23.63 25.62
CA SER A 172 -8.09 -24.84 25.71
C SER A 172 -7.23 -25.04 24.46
N ARG A 173 -7.78 -24.69 23.29
CA ARG A 173 -7.10 -24.77 21.98
C ARG A 173 -6.56 -23.41 21.48
N ASN A 174 -6.79 -22.32 22.20
CA ASN A 174 -6.49 -20.94 21.78
C ASN A 174 -7.09 -20.57 20.42
N LEU A 175 -8.35 -20.97 20.20
CA LEU A 175 -9.10 -20.66 18.99
C LEU A 175 -10.08 -19.52 19.28
N TYR A 176 -10.11 -18.52 18.41
CA TYR A 176 -10.92 -17.32 18.58
C TYR A 176 -11.61 -16.98 17.26
N GLY A 177 -12.86 -16.52 17.32
CA GLY A 177 -13.62 -16.07 16.16
C GLY A 177 -14.30 -14.74 16.43
N VAL A 178 -14.21 -13.79 15.50
CA VAL A 178 -14.93 -12.51 15.51
C VAL A 178 -15.68 -12.29 14.20
N GLN A 179 -16.93 -11.84 14.28
CA GLN A 179 -17.80 -11.62 13.12
C GLN A 179 -17.64 -10.20 12.51
N PHE A 180 -16.82 -9.36 13.16
CA PHE A 180 -16.43 -8.01 12.76
C PHE A 180 -14.95 -7.93 12.38
N HIS A 181 -14.53 -6.82 11.78
CA HIS A 181 -13.17 -6.57 11.30
C HIS A 181 -12.34 -5.70 12.27
N PRO A 182 -11.46 -6.27 13.12
CA PRO A 182 -10.56 -5.49 14.00
C PRO A 182 -9.45 -4.74 13.24
N GLU A 183 -9.08 -5.27 12.08
CA GLU A 183 -8.73 -4.57 10.84
C GLU A 183 -8.75 -3.04 10.70
N VAL A 184 -10.00 -2.59 10.64
CA VAL A 184 -10.42 -1.32 10.06
C VAL A 184 -10.58 -0.29 11.16
N THR A 185 -10.30 0.96 10.82
CA THR A 185 -10.37 2.10 11.77
C THR A 185 -11.77 2.38 12.31
N HIS A 186 -12.81 1.75 11.74
CA HIS A 186 -14.19 1.82 12.25
C HIS A 186 -14.40 0.96 13.51
N THR A 187 -13.55 -0.03 13.76
CA THR A 187 -13.54 -0.79 15.02
C THR A 187 -12.59 -0.08 15.99
N LEU A 188 -13.12 0.69 16.92
CA LEU A 188 -12.36 1.72 17.66
C LEU A 188 -11.12 1.16 18.38
N GLN A 189 -11.27 0.01 19.04
CA GLN A 189 -10.17 -0.69 19.71
C GLN A 189 -9.69 -1.94 18.97
N GLY A 190 -9.92 -2.01 17.66
CA GLY A 190 -9.49 -3.13 16.80
C GLY A 190 -7.97 -3.40 16.86
N LYS A 191 -7.16 -2.35 17.00
CA LYS A 191 -5.71 -2.48 17.24
C LYS A 191 -5.41 -3.27 18.52
N ARG A 192 -6.09 -2.98 19.63
CA ARG A 192 -5.88 -3.67 20.92
C ARG A 192 -6.31 -5.14 20.87
N ILE A 193 -7.38 -5.45 20.14
CA ILE A 193 -7.81 -6.83 19.88
C ILE A 193 -6.69 -7.62 19.17
N LEU A 194 -6.08 -7.02 18.15
CA LEU A 194 -4.95 -7.62 17.43
C LEU A 194 -3.67 -7.67 18.29
N GLU A 195 -3.40 -6.66 19.13
CA GLU A 195 -2.28 -6.67 20.10
C GLU A 195 -2.42 -7.84 21.08
N HIS A 196 -3.61 -8.11 21.62
CA HIS A 196 -3.83 -9.27 22.49
C HIS A 196 -3.64 -10.60 21.75
N PHE A 197 -4.13 -10.73 20.51
CA PHE A 197 -3.92 -11.95 19.74
C PHE A 197 -2.43 -12.19 19.42
N VAL A 198 -1.74 -11.16 18.95
CA VAL A 198 -0.36 -11.25 18.47
C VAL A 198 0.64 -11.34 19.63
N LEU A 199 0.58 -10.43 20.60
CA LEU A 199 1.58 -10.35 21.67
C LEU A 199 1.24 -11.31 22.83
N THR A 200 0.00 -11.29 23.32
CA THR A 200 -0.38 -12.03 24.54
C THR A 200 -0.71 -13.49 24.26
N ILE A 201 -1.56 -13.77 23.27
CA ILE A 201 -2.07 -15.12 22.97
C ILE A 201 -1.05 -15.94 22.15
N SER A 202 -0.47 -15.34 21.10
CA SER A 202 0.55 -16.00 20.27
C SER A 202 1.97 -15.92 20.86
N GLY A 203 2.17 -15.14 21.93
CA GLY A 203 3.47 -14.97 22.59
C GLY A 203 4.54 -14.31 21.70
N CYS A 204 4.15 -13.47 20.74
CA CYS A 204 5.11 -12.80 19.87
C CYS A 204 5.83 -11.65 20.60
N GLU A 205 7.14 -11.52 20.36
CA GLU A 205 7.92 -10.35 20.79
C GLU A 205 7.88 -9.30 19.68
N ALA A 206 7.76 -8.02 20.06
CA ALA A 206 7.71 -6.90 19.12
C ALA A 206 9.10 -6.55 18.55
N LEU A 207 9.70 -7.48 17.80
CA LEU A 207 11.06 -7.35 17.25
C LEU A 207 11.12 -6.62 15.90
N TRP A 208 9.99 -6.57 15.18
CA TRP A 208 9.88 -5.99 13.84
C TRP A 208 9.79 -4.45 13.93
N THR A 209 10.94 -3.83 14.14
CA THR A 209 11.10 -2.38 14.38
C THR A 209 12.00 -1.76 13.31
N PRO A 210 11.82 -0.49 12.91
CA PRO A 210 12.57 0.12 11.80
C PRO A 210 14.09 -0.05 11.91
N ALA A 211 14.67 0.22 13.08
CA ALA A 211 16.10 0.03 13.32
C ALA A 211 16.56 -1.42 13.09
N LYS A 212 15.86 -2.41 13.66
CA LYS A 212 16.20 -3.83 13.50
C LYS A 212 15.99 -4.33 12.07
N ILE A 213 14.97 -3.83 11.36
CA ILE A 213 14.73 -4.12 9.94
C ILE A 213 15.89 -3.59 9.08
N VAL A 214 16.36 -2.36 9.35
CA VAL A 214 17.50 -1.78 8.64
C VAL A 214 18.79 -2.58 8.90
N ASP A 215 19.07 -2.95 10.15
CA ASP A 215 20.25 -3.74 10.49
C ASP A 215 20.22 -5.15 9.87
N ASP A 216 19.05 -5.79 9.86
CA ASP A 216 18.84 -7.09 9.24
C ASP A 216 19.02 -7.02 7.72
N ALA A 217 18.35 -6.08 7.04
CA ALA A 217 18.47 -5.92 5.59
C ALA A 217 19.90 -5.53 5.16
N VAL A 218 20.60 -4.68 5.92
CA VAL A 218 22.02 -4.37 5.68
C VAL A 218 22.90 -5.61 5.75
N ARG A 219 22.63 -6.52 6.71
CA ARG A 219 23.32 -7.82 6.79
C ARG A 219 22.99 -8.69 5.57
N GLN A 220 21.71 -8.88 5.25
CA GLN A 220 21.27 -9.71 4.12
C GLN A 220 21.90 -9.23 2.80
N ILE A 221 21.89 -7.92 2.52
CA ILE A 221 22.50 -7.33 1.33
C ILE A 221 24.00 -7.64 1.27
N ARG A 222 24.74 -7.48 2.37
CA ARG A 222 26.19 -7.78 2.41
C ARG A 222 26.48 -9.26 2.16
N GLU A 223 25.69 -10.15 2.72
CA GLU A 223 25.83 -11.60 2.53
C GLU A 223 25.47 -12.03 1.10
N GLN A 224 24.44 -11.42 0.49
CA GLN A 224 24.00 -11.71 -0.87
C GLN A 224 24.93 -11.15 -1.95
N VAL A 225 25.36 -9.90 -1.82
CA VAL A 225 26.14 -9.16 -2.84
C VAL A 225 27.65 -9.36 -2.67
N GLY A 226 28.13 -9.52 -1.44
CA GLY A 226 29.57 -9.61 -1.16
C GLY A 226 30.32 -8.38 -1.68
N SER A 227 31.32 -8.60 -2.54
CA SER A 227 32.15 -7.56 -3.17
C SER A 227 31.68 -7.13 -4.57
N ASP A 228 30.54 -7.63 -5.05
CA ASP A 228 30.02 -7.29 -6.38
C ASP A 228 29.50 -5.85 -6.45
N LYS A 229 29.44 -5.26 -7.66
CA LYS A 229 28.78 -3.97 -7.88
C LYS A 229 27.29 -4.15 -8.13
N VAL A 230 26.51 -3.18 -7.65
CA VAL A 230 25.06 -3.10 -7.77
C VAL A 230 24.67 -1.86 -8.55
N LEU A 231 23.79 -2.04 -9.54
CA LEU A 231 23.15 -0.95 -10.28
C LEU A 231 21.71 -0.75 -9.77
N LEU A 232 21.25 0.49 -9.64
CA LEU A 232 19.88 0.82 -9.25
C LEU A 232 19.26 1.86 -10.18
N GLY A 233 18.08 1.56 -10.71
CA GLY A 233 17.20 2.54 -11.35
C GLY A 233 16.55 3.44 -10.31
N LEU A 234 16.91 4.72 -10.33
CA LEU A 234 16.44 5.72 -9.38
C LEU A 234 15.34 6.57 -10.04
N SER A 235 14.20 6.71 -9.37
CA SER A 235 13.01 7.38 -9.92
C SER A 235 12.54 8.61 -9.14
N GLY A 236 13.26 9.00 -8.08
CA GLY A 236 12.82 10.05 -7.14
C GLY A 236 11.64 9.63 -6.23
N GLY A 237 11.00 8.49 -6.51
CA GLY A 237 10.01 7.89 -5.63
C GLY A 237 10.62 7.38 -4.33
N VAL A 238 9.79 7.24 -3.28
CA VAL A 238 10.25 6.83 -1.96
C VAL A 238 10.88 5.42 -1.95
N ASP A 239 10.37 4.46 -2.71
CA ASP A 239 10.88 3.06 -2.65
C ASP A 239 12.28 2.93 -3.26
N SER A 240 12.48 3.47 -4.47
CA SER A 240 13.80 3.48 -5.12
C SER A 240 14.81 4.28 -4.30
N SER A 241 14.36 5.32 -3.61
CA SER A 241 15.23 6.13 -2.75
C SER A 241 15.61 5.48 -1.43
N VAL A 242 14.66 4.81 -0.76
CA VAL A 242 14.94 4.01 0.45
C VAL A 242 15.82 2.81 0.08
N THR A 243 15.62 2.21 -1.09
CA THR A 243 16.50 1.19 -1.66
C THR A 243 17.92 1.72 -1.86
N ALA A 244 18.09 2.91 -2.46
CA ALA A 244 19.38 3.57 -2.63
C ALA A 244 20.08 3.82 -1.28
N ALA A 245 19.35 4.38 -0.32
CA ALA A 245 19.85 4.65 1.04
C ALA A 245 20.30 3.38 1.77
N LEU A 246 19.49 2.32 1.70
CA LEU A 246 19.75 1.05 2.36
C LEU A 246 20.94 0.30 1.72
N LEU A 247 21.02 0.28 0.39
CA LEU A 247 22.17 -0.26 -0.33
C LEU A 247 23.44 0.53 -0.04
N HIS A 248 23.39 1.86 -0.04
CA HIS A 248 24.56 2.66 0.28
C HIS A 248 25.06 2.42 1.72
N LYS A 249 24.15 2.33 2.71
CA LYS A 249 24.51 1.94 4.09
C LYS A 249 25.12 0.53 4.16
N ALA A 250 24.71 -0.37 3.28
CA ALA A 250 25.23 -1.74 3.23
C ALA A 250 26.62 -1.84 2.55
N ILE A 251 26.75 -1.32 1.32
CA ILE A 251 27.87 -1.62 0.40
C ILE A 251 28.60 -0.37 -0.15
N GLY A 252 28.21 0.84 0.27
CA GLY A 252 28.92 2.09 -0.06
C GLY A 252 29.10 2.31 -1.56
N ASP A 253 30.37 2.45 -1.98
CA ASP A 253 30.79 2.75 -3.36
C ASP A 253 30.57 1.59 -4.37
N GLN A 254 30.15 0.40 -3.90
CA GLN A 254 29.72 -0.69 -4.77
C GLN A 254 28.39 -0.37 -5.49
N LEU A 255 27.61 0.60 -4.97
CA LEU A 255 26.37 1.07 -5.58
C LEU A 255 26.65 2.13 -6.65
N THR A 256 26.06 1.96 -7.84
CA THR A 256 25.86 3.04 -8.81
C THR A 256 24.36 3.19 -9.07
N CYS A 257 23.85 4.42 -9.00
CA CYS A 257 22.48 4.75 -9.34
C CYS A 257 22.40 5.41 -10.71
N VAL A 258 21.37 5.10 -11.49
CA VAL A 258 21.03 5.79 -12.75
C VAL A 258 19.66 6.43 -12.58
N PHE A 259 19.59 7.74 -12.76
CA PHE A 259 18.37 8.54 -12.72
C PHE A 259 18.04 9.02 -14.15
N VAL A 260 16.93 8.53 -14.70
CA VAL A 260 16.48 8.90 -16.05
C VAL A 260 15.43 10.01 -15.93
N ASP A 261 15.81 11.23 -16.31
CA ASP A 261 14.89 12.34 -16.46
C ASP A 261 14.14 12.19 -17.78
N ASN A 262 12.94 11.62 -17.69
CA ASN A 262 12.10 11.30 -18.84
C ASN A 262 11.31 12.51 -19.39
N GLY A 263 11.54 13.72 -18.87
CA GLY A 263 10.77 14.89 -19.28
C GLY A 263 9.31 14.90 -18.83
N LEU A 264 8.92 14.01 -17.90
CA LEU A 264 7.56 13.89 -17.36
C LEU A 264 7.54 14.04 -15.83
N LEU A 265 8.60 14.59 -15.25
CA LEU A 265 8.70 14.89 -13.82
C LEU A 265 8.08 16.26 -13.46
N ARG A 266 7.84 16.48 -12.16
CA ARG A 266 7.37 17.78 -11.63
C ARG A 266 8.44 18.87 -11.81
N LEU A 267 8.06 20.12 -11.59
CA LEU A 267 8.95 21.27 -11.72
C LEU A 267 10.17 21.13 -10.78
N HIS A 268 11.38 21.21 -11.33
CA HIS A 268 12.68 21.04 -10.64
C HIS A 268 12.90 19.68 -9.93
N GLU A 269 12.04 18.68 -10.17
CA GLU A 269 12.13 17.40 -9.45
C GLU A 269 13.44 16.64 -9.76
N GLY A 270 13.89 16.64 -11.01
CA GLY A 270 15.18 16.02 -11.36
C GLY A 270 16.37 16.68 -10.66
N ASP A 271 16.34 18.00 -10.49
CA ASP A 271 17.39 18.73 -9.79
C ASP A 271 17.35 18.43 -8.28
N GLN A 272 16.16 18.46 -7.67
CA GLN A 272 15.94 18.12 -6.26
C GLN A 272 16.40 16.70 -5.91
N VAL A 273 16.16 15.72 -6.78
CA VAL A 273 16.64 14.34 -6.60
C VAL A 273 18.17 14.29 -6.61
N MET A 274 18.81 14.96 -7.58
CA MET A 274 20.27 14.99 -7.68
C MET A 274 20.92 15.68 -6.48
N ASP A 275 20.46 16.88 -6.13
CA ASP A 275 20.98 17.67 -5.01
C ASP A 275 20.91 16.89 -3.69
N MET A 276 19.80 16.19 -3.48
CA MET A 276 19.55 15.40 -2.28
C MET A 276 20.48 14.17 -2.17
N PHE A 277 20.69 13.39 -3.24
CA PHE A 277 21.62 12.25 -3.17
C PHE A 277 23.08 12.68 -3.10
N ALA A 278 23.44 13.75 -3.82
CA ALA A 278 24.79 14.31 -3.78
C ALA A 278 25.11 14.91 -2.40
N SER A 279 24.19 15.69 -1.82
CA SER A 279 24.44 16.42 -0.56
C SER A 279 24.32 15.55 0.70
N ASN A 280 23.37 14.60 0.73
CA ASN A 280 23.03 13.89 1.97
C ASN A 280 23.67 12.51 2.08
N MET A 281 24.06 11.88 0.97
CA MET A 281 24.49 10.47 0.98
C MET A 281 25.82 10.19 0.28
N GLY A 282 26.34 11.10 -0.55
CA GLY A 282 27.54 10.82 -1.36
C GLY A 282 27.36 9.69 -2.38
N VAL A 283 26.11 9.30 -2.66
CA VAL A 283 25.79 8.23 -3.60
C VAL A 283 26.13 8.67 -5.03
N LYS A 284 26.83 7.81 -5.76
CA LYS A 284 27.11 8.02 -7.19
C LYS A 284 25.83 7.88 -8.01
N VAL A 285 25.23 9.00 -8.38
CA VAL A 285 24.08 9.06 -9.30
C VAL A 285 24.53 9.57 -10.68
N ILE A 286 24.23 8.79 -11.71
CA ILE A 286 24.35 9.17 -13.12
C ILE A 286 22.99 9.72 -13.56
N ARG A 287 22.91 10.99 -13.97
CA ARG A 287 21.69 11.57 -14.55
C ARG A 287 21.73 11.44 -16.07
N VAL A 288 20.66 10.88 -16.63
CA VAL A 288 20.38 10.87 -18.06
C VAL A 288 19.27 11.88 -18.33
N ASP A 289 19.50 12.84 -19.21
CA ASP A 289 18.42 13.64 -19.79
C ASP A 289 17.89 12.91 -21.03
N ALA A 290 16.62 12.53 -20.99
CA ALA A 290 15.95 11.80 -22.05
C ALA A 290 14.63 12.47 -22.48
N GLU A 291 14.35 13.72 -22.09
CA GLU A 291 13.06 14.40 -22.36
C GLU A 291 12.68 14.32 -23.85
N ASP A 292 13.59 14.67 -24.76
CA ASP A 292 13.35 14.62 -26.21
C ASP A 292 13.03 13.20 -26.72
N LEU A 293 13.68 12.16 -26.18
CA LEU A 293 13.44 10.77 -26.58
C LEU A 293 12.04 10.31 -26.16
N PHE A 294 11.65 10.54 -24.91
CA PHE A 294 10.32 10.16 -24.43
C PHE A 294 9.21 10.95 -25.14
N LEU A 295 9.37 12.26 -25.28
CA LEU A 295 8.38 13.10 -25.96
C LEU A 295 8.26 12.76 -27.45
N SER A 296 9.36 12.41 -28.14
CA SER A 296 9.29 11.97 -29.53
C SER A 296 8.52 10.66 -29.71
N LYS A 297 8.68 9.68 -28.81
CA LYS A 297 7.95 8.41 -28.82
C LYS A 297 6.48 8.54 -28.39
N LEU A 298 6.11 9.58 -27.63
CA LEU A 298 4.73 9.86 -27.20
C LEU A 298 3.90 10.67 -28.20
N LYS A 299 4.52 11.19 -29.27
CA LYS A 299 3.85 12.02 -30.28
C LYS A 299 2.67 11.28 -30.94
N GLY A 300 1.49 11.92 -30.95
CA GLY A 300 0.24 11.36 -31.48
C GLY A 300 -0.42 10.27 -30.63
N VAL A 301 0.18 9.84 -29.51
CA VAL A 301 -0.37 8.77 -28.66
C VAL A 301 -1.41 9.34 -27.70
N ASN A 302 -2.66 8.91 -27.84
CA ASN A 302 -3.78 9.38 -27.02
C ASN A 302 -4.29 8.34 -26.01
N ASP A 303 -4.07 7.04 -26.26
CA ASP A 303 -4.52 5.97 -25.38
C ASP A 303 -3.62 5.85 -24.14
N PRO A 304 -4.16 5.87 -22.91
CA PRO A 304 -3.35 5.90 -21.70
C PRO A 304 -2.58 4.60 -21.46
N GLU A 305 -3.11 3.44 -21.84
CA GLU A 305 -2.40 2.15 -21.75
C GLU A 305 -1.22 2.09 -22.73
N GLN A 306 -1.36 2.63 -23.94
CA GLN A 306 -0.25 2.81 -24.87
C GLN A 306 0.80 3.79 -24.31
N LYS A 307 0.39 4.93 -23.73
CA LYS A 307 1.34 5.86 -23.08
C LYS A 307 2.13 5.16 -21.96
N ARG A 308 1.45 4.42 -21.08
CA ARG A 308 2.08 3.63 -20.00
C ARG A 308 3.12 2.65 -20.54
N LYS A 309 2.78 1.89 -21.58
CA LYS A 309 3.70 0.92 -22.23
C LYS A 309 4.88 1.60 -22.92
N ILE A 310 4.66 2.69 -23.65
CA ILE A 310 5.73 3.42 -24.35
C ILE A 310 6.72 4.02 -23.35
N ILE A 311 6.23 4.63 -22.28
CA ILE A 311 7.09 5.21 -21.22
C ILE A 311 7.85 4.08 -20.50
N GLY A 312 7.17 2.99 -20.12
CA GLY A 312 7.81 1.83 -19.47
C GLY A 312 8.94 1.23 -20.32
N ASN A 313 8.67 0.91 -21.58
CA ASN A 313 9.67 0.33 -22.48
C ASN A 313 10.83 1.31 -22.73
N THR A 314 10.55 2.60 -22.94
CA THR A 314 11.59 3.61 -23.22
C THR A 314 12.49 3.86 -22.01
N PHE A 315 11.95 3.77 -20.79
CA PHE A 315 12.76 3.82 -19.57
C PHE A 315 13.74 2.64 -19.51
N ILE A 316 13.30 1.46 -19.93
CA ILE A 316 14.13 0.25 -19.92
C ILE A 316 15.19 0.32 -21.02
N ASP A 317 14.83 0.73 -22.24
CA ASP A 317 15.80 0.99 -23.33
C ASP A 317 16.96 1.90 -22.83
N VAL A 318 16.62 3.05 -22.23
CA VAL A 318 17.60 4.04 -21.75
C VAL A 318 18.41 3.52 -20.55
N PHE A 319 17.76 2.79 -19.64
CA PHE A 319 18.43 2.23 -18.47
C PHE A 319 19.41 1.11 -18.85
N ASP A 320 19.06 0.26 -19.82
CA ASP A 320 19.92 -0.81 -20.32
C ASP A 320 21.11 -0.26 -21.12
N ASP A 321 20.92 0.81 -21.91
CA ASP A 321 22.01 1.52 -22.60
C ASP A 321 23.03 2.10 -21.60
N GLU A 322 22.58 2.70 -20.50
CA GLU A 322 23.48 3.15 -19.42
C GLU A 322 24.11 1.98 -18.66
N ALA A 323 23.35 0.92 -18.36
CA ALA A 323 23.86 -0.27 -17.69
C ALA A 323 25.02 -0.90 -18.47
N ALA A 324 24.93 -0.95 -19.80
CA ALA A 324 25.97 -1.47 -20.68
C ALA A 324 27.29 -0.66 -20.62
N ASN A 325 27.23 0.63 -20.26
CA ASN A 325 28.41 1.48 -20.09
C ASN A 325 29.11 1.29 -18.73
N ILE A 326 28.47 0.63 -17.76
CA ILE A 326 28.99 0.46 -16.40
C ILE A 326 29.65 -0.91 -16.26
N LYS A 327 30.98 -0.91 -16.07
CA LYS A 327 31.77 -2.16 -15.99
C LYS A 327 31.55 -2.92 -14.68
N ASP A 328 31.53 -4.24 -14.80
CA ASP A 328 31.53 -5.22 -13.71
C ASP A 328 30.30 -5.14 -12.77
N VAL A 329 29.13 -4.83 -13.32
CA VAL A 329 27.85 -4.92 -12.61
C VAL A 329 27.33 -6.35 -12.68
N ASN A 330 27.12 -6.97 -11.51
CA ASN A 330 26.58 -8.32 -11.38
C ASN A 330 25.13 -8.33 -10.87
N TRP A 331 24.68 -7.23 -10.26
CA TRP A 331 23.37 -7.11 -9.62
C TRP A 331 22.59 -5.89 -10.08
N LEU A 332 21.29 -6.09 -10.33
CA LEU A 332 20.30 -5.05 -10.48
C LEU A 332 19.45 -4.97 -9.20
N ALA A 333 19.40 -3.79 -8.59
CA ALA A 333 18.55 -3.51 -7.46
C ALA A 333 17.18 -2.99 -7.89
N GLN A 334 16.14 -3.41 -7.17
CA GLN A 334 14.78 -2.93 -7.36
C GLN A 334 14.12 -2.58 -6.03
N GLY A 335 13.28 -1.54 -6.04
CA GLY A 335 12.45 -1.12 -4.90
C GLY A 335 11.13 -1.89 -4.80
N THR A 336 11.09 -3.16 -5.20
CA THR A 336 9.90 -4.03 -5.10
C THR A 336 9.45 -4.11 -3.64
N ILE A 337 8.18 -3.82 -3.38
CA ILE A 337 7.58 -3.86 -2.03
C ILE A 337 6.63 -5.05 -1.86
N TYR A 338 6.27 -5.38 -0.63
CA TYR A 338 5.47 -6.58 -0.35
C TYR A 338 4.10 -6.64 -1.06
N PRO A 339 3.35 -5.53 -1.23
CA PRO A 339 2.17 -5.51 -2.11
C PRO A 339 2.45 -6.01 -3.55
N ASP A 340 3.58 -5.64 -4.16
CA ASP A 340 3.95 -6.07 -5.52
C ASP A 340 4.16 -7.60 -5.57
N VAL A 341 4.73 -8.17 -4.51
CA VAL A 341 4.97 -9.61 -4.36
C VAL A 341 3.64 -10.36 -4.20
N ILE A 342 2.71 -9.84 -3.39
CA ILE A 342 1.37 -10.43 -3.20
C ILE A 342 0.58 -10.42 -4.51
N GLU A 343 0.54 -9.29 -5.21
CA GLU A 343 -0.14 -9.18 -6.52
C GLU A 343 0.47 -10.15 -7.56
N SER A 344 1.79 -10.32 -7.55
CA SER A 344 2.52 -11.25 -8.42
C SER A 344 2.34 -12.72 -8.05
N ALA A 345 2.02 -13.04 -6.79
CA ALA A 345 1.64 -14.39 -6.38
C ALA A 345 0.20 -14.73 -6.79
N ALA A 346 -0.71 -13.77 -6.64
CA ALA A 346 -2.12 -13.93 -7.01
C ALA A 346 -2.34 -14.05 -8.53
N SER A 347 -1.47 -13.46 -9.36
CA SER A 347 -1.50 -13.65 -10.81
C SER A 347 -1.04 -15.05 -11.24
N LYS A 348 -0.05 -15.64 -10.54
CA LYS A 348 0.42 -17.02 -10.80
C LYS A 348 -0.63 -18.09 -10.51
N THR A 349 -1.53 -17.87 -9.53
CA THR A 349 -2.64 -18.79 -9.24
C THR A 349 -3.86 -18.59 -10.16
N GLY A 350 -3.84 -17.57 -11.03
CA GLY A 350 -4.86 -17.34 -12.07
C GLY A 350 -6.23 -16.88 -11.55
N LYS A 351 -6.38 -16.59 -10.24
CA LYS A 351 -7.66 -16.29 -9.59
C LYS A 351 -7.93 -14.78 -9.40
N ALA A 352 -6.96 -13.89 -9.67
CA ALA A 352 -7.11 -12.45 -9.49
C ALA A 352 -7.35 -11.69 -10.81
N HIS A 353 -8.36 -10.82 -10.85
CA HIS A 353 -8.51 -9.83 -11.92
C HIS A 353 -7.37 -8.80 -11.83
N VAL A 354 -6.45 -8.82 -12.79
CA VAL A 354 -5.28 -7.94 -12.83
C VAL A 354 -5.71 -6.51 -13.16
N ILE A 355 -5.81 -5.64 -12.15
CA ILE A 355 -6.23 -4.23 -12.30
C ILE A 355 -5.10 -3.33 -12.81
N LYS A 356 -3.83 -3.75 -12.67
CA LYS A 356 -2.66 -3.00 -13.17
C LYS A 356 -1.63 -3.91 -13.81
N SER A 357 -1.21 -3.57 -15.03
CA SER A 357 -0.02 -4.17 -15.64
C SER A 357 1.24 -3.67 -14.91
N HIS A 358 2.23 -4.56 -14.78
CA HIS A 358 3.25 -4.47 -13.71
C HIS A 358 4.16 -3.24 -13.80
N HIS A 359 4.32 -2.55 -12.66
CA HIS A 359 5.09 -1.31 -12.62
C HIS A 359 6.57 -1.43 -12.21
N ASN A 360 7.00 -2.59 -11.69
CA ASN A 360 8.38 -2.87 -11.27
C ASN A 360 9.02 -4.13 -11.89
N VAL A 361 8.23 -5.16 -12.22
CA VAL A 361 8.77 -6.53 -12.52
C VAL A 361 8.66 -6.93 -14.00
N GLY A 362 7.75 -6.33 -14.77
CA GLY A 362 7.25 -6.91 -16.02
C GLY A 362 7.98 -6.55 -17.33
N GLY A 363 9.11 -5.82 -17.29
CA GLY A 363 9.72 -5.26 -18.50
C GLY A 363 11.20 -5.55 -18.72
N LEU A 364 11.91 -6.14 -17.75
CA LEU A 364 13.34 -6.45 -17.93
C LEU A 364 13.49 -7.53 -19.04
N PRO A 365 14.36 -7.32 -20.04
CA PRO A 365 14.48 -8.27 -21.14
C PRO A 365 15.00 -9.64 -20.64
N GLU A 366 14.48 -10.73 -21.22
CA GLU A 366 14.87 -12.12 -20.87
C GLU A 366 16.39 -12.39 -21.01
N THR A 367 17.10 -11.52 -21.73
CA THR A 367 18.55 -11.58 -21.94
C THR A 367 19.38 -10.90 -20.84
N MET A 368 18.75 -10.29 -19.83
CA MET A 368 19.46 -9.55 -18.78
C MET A 368 20.29 -10.50 -17.90
N LYS A 369 21.61 -10.28 -17.87
CA LYS A 369 22.59 -11.17 -17.21
C LYS A 369 22.78 -10.92 -15.70
N MET A 370 22.14 -9.88 -15.17
CA MET A 370 22.29 -9.44 -13.78
C MET A 370 21.35 -10.23 -12.86
N LYS A 371 21.80 -10.49 -11.63
CA LYS A 371 20.97 -11.05 -10.56
C LYS A 371 20.16 -9.94 -9.88
N LEU A 372 19.01 -10.26 -9.28
CA LEU A 372 18.18 -9.28 -8.59
C LEU A 372 18.51 -9.15 -7.10
N VAL A 373 18.49 -7.92 -6.58
CA VAL A 373 18.46 -7.62 -5.14
C VAL A 373 17.26 -6.72 -4.83
N GLU A 374 16.32 -7.24 -4.04
CA GLU A 374 15.02 -6.61 -3.76
C GLU A 374 14.85 -6.39 -2.25
N PRO A 375 15.57 -5.45 -1.63
CA PRO A 375 15.71 -5.39 -0.17
C PRO A 375 14.45 -4.87 0.54
N LEU A 376 13.44 -4.41 -0.19
CA LEU A 376 12.15 -3.95 0.35
C LEU A 376 11.02 -4.97 0.17
N ARG A 377 11.30 -6.16 -0.40
CA ARG A 377 10.30 -7.15 -0.85
C ARG A 377 9.33 -7.63 0.23
N GLU A 378 9.69 -7.47 1.51
CA GLU A 378 8.89 -7.91 2.67
C GLU A 378 8.18 -6.76 3.38
N LEU A 379 8.35 -5.51 2.92
CA LEU A 379 7.87 -4.30 3.58
C LEU A 379 6.66 -3.71 2.88
N PHE A 380 5.69 -3.25 3.66
CA PHE A 380 4.63 -2.36 3.21
C PHE A 380 5.13 -0.93 3.03
N LYS A 381 4.40 -0.14 2.25
CA LYS A 381 4.75 1.24 1.87
C LYS A 381 4.98 2.19 3.06
N ASP A 382 4.28 1.97 4.17
CA ASP A 382 4.41 2.70 5.42
C ASP A 382 5.61 2.26 6.26
N GLU A 383 5.98 0.98 6.24
CA GLU A 383 7.24 0.47 6.78
C GLU A 383 8.44 1.04 6.01
N VAL A 384 8.39 1.04 4.67
CA VAL A 384 9.40 1.68 3.80
C VAL A 384 9.60 3.15 4.17
N ARG A 385 8.52 3.90 4.46
CA ARG A 385 8.65 5.28 4.96
C ARG A 385 9.35 5.34 6.32
N LYS A 386 8.95 4.50 7.29
CA LYS A 386 9.58 4.47 8.62
C LYS A 386 11.08 4.16 8.56
N ILE A 387 11.50 3.17 7.76
CA ILE A 387 12.94 2.88 7.60
C ILE A 387 13.68 3.96 6.80
N GLY A 388 13.00 4.71 5.92
CA GLY A 388 13.57 5.88 5.26
C GLY A 388 14.03 6.95 6.26
N LEU A 389 13.19 7.26 7.26
CA LEU A 389 13.58 8.16 8.36
C LEU A 389 14.74 7.59 9.19
N GLU A 390 14.72 6.29 9.50
CA GLU A 390 15.79 5.61 10.25
C GLU A 390 17.13 5.59 9.50
N LEU A 391 17.08 5.59 8.16
CA LEU A 391 18.25 5.74 7.28
C LEU A 391 18.74 7.20 7.16
N GLY A 392 18.07 8.16 7.81
CA GLY A 392 18.42 9.58 7.78
C GLY A 392 17.89 10.35 6.58
N LEU A 393 16.96 9.79 5.79
CA LEU A 393 16.34 10.52 4.69
C LEU A 393 15.42 11.66 5.20
N PRO A 394 15.38 12.83 4.53
CA PRO A 394 14.54 13.96 4.95
C PRO A 394 13.05 13.59 5.03
N TYR A 395 12.36 14.11 6.06
CA TYR A 395 10.94 13.83 6.27
C TYR A 395 10.07 14.16 5.06
N ASP A 396 10.23 15.35 4.46
CA ASP A 396 9.43 15.79 3.31
C ASP A 396 9.62 14.90 2.07
N MET A 397 10.82 14.35 1.91
CA MET A 397 11.14 13.40 0.86
C MET A 397 10.50 12.03 1.13
N VAL A 398 10.58 11.54 2.36
CA VAL A 398 10.00 10.26 2.76
C VAL A 398 8.46 10.32 2.77
N TYR A 399 7.87 11.45 3.15
CA TYR A 399 6.43 11.68 3.26
C TYR A 399 5.82 12.43 2.06
N ARG A 400 6.59 12.62 0.98
CA ARG A 400 6.05 13.12 -0.30
C ARG A 400 4.85 12.29 -0.76
N HIS A 401 3.89 12.95 -1.39
CA HIS A 401 2.79 12.29 -2.08
C HIS A 401 3.31 11.37 -3.18
N PRO A 402 2.68 10.19 -3.39
CA PRO A 402 2.98 9.33 -4.52
C PRO A 402 2.98 10.08 -5.85
N PHE A 403 3.92 9.71 -6.71
CA PHE A 403 3.99 10.15 -8.09
C PHE A 403 4.00 8.89 -8.97
N PRO A 404 3.15 8.81 -10.00
CA PRO A 404 3.08 7.61 -10.84
C PRO A 404 4.37 7.43 -11.64
N GLY A 405 4.74 6.19 -11.96
CA GLY A 405 5.90 5.88 -12.81
C GLY A 405 5.92 6.63 -14.17
N PRO A 406 4.80 6.74 -14.92
CA PRO A 406 4.73 7.57 -16.11
C PRO A 406 4.65 9.09 -15.85
N GLY A 407 4.74 9.52 -14.60
CA GLY A 407 4.75 10.93 -14.19
C GLY A 407 3.56 11.73 -14.73
N LEU A 408 3.86 12.90 -15.31
CA LEU A 408 2.89 13.77 -15.96
C LEU A 408 2.27 13.15 -17.22
N GLY A 409 2.82 12.06 -17.77
CA GLY A 409 2.29 11.37 -18.95
C GLY A 409 0.86 10.81 -18.78
N VAL A 410 0.42 10.57 -17.54
CA VAL A 410 -0.96 10.18 -17.17
C VAL A 410 -1.74 11.30 -16.45
N ARG A 411 -1.18 12.51 -16.45
CA ARG A 411 -1.83 13.73 -15.94
C ARG A 411 -2.04 14.78 -17.03
N ILE A 412 -1.63 14.48 -18.26
CA ILE A 412 -1.94 15.23 -19.48
C ILE A 412 -2.86 14.32 -20.29
N LEU A 413 -4.15 14.63 -20.33
CA LEU A 413 -5.11 13.76 -21.00
C LEU A 413 -4.87 13.73 -22.51
N GLY A 414 -4.89 12.55 -23.11
CA GLY A 414 -4.56 12.36 -24.53
C GLY A 414 -3.07 12.62 -24.85
N GLU A 415 -2.79 13.26 -25.99
CA GLU A 415 -1.42 13.48 -26.50
C GLU A 415 -0.55 14.35 -25.56
N VAL A 416 0.61 13.79 -25.18
CA VAL A 416 1.62 14.46 -24.33
C VAL A 416 2.56 15.32 -25.18
N LYS A 417 2.77 16.58 -24.78
CA LYS A 417 3.69 17.54 -25.43
C LYS A 417 4.46 18.34 -24.39
N LYS A 418 5.66 18.81 -24.75
CA LYS A 418 6.48 19.70 -23.91
C LYS A 418 5.69 20.93 -23.42
N GLU A 419 4.97 21.60 -24.32
CA GLU A 419 4.09 22.73 -24.00
C GLU A 419 3.11 22.41 -22.87
N TYR A 420 2.44 21.25 -22.94
CA TYR A 420 1.43 20.84 -21.98
C TYR A 420 2.08 20.42 -20.65
N ALA A 421 3.22 19.73 -20.70
CA ALA A 421 4.02 19.39 -19.53
C ALA A 421 4.53 20.64 -18.80
N ASP A 422 5.04 21.64 -19.52
CA ASP A 422 5.55 22.89 -18.92
C ASP A 422 4.43 23.74 -18.31
N ILE A 423 3.25 23.79 -18.93
CA ILE A 423 2.04 24.40 -18.31
C ILE A 423 1.65 23.63 -17.04
N LEU A 424 1.59 22.30 -17.11
CA LEU A 424 1.17 21.45 -15.98
C LEU A 424 2.15 21.50 -14.81
N ARG A 425 3.46 21.44 -15.07
CA ARG A 425 4.54 21.59 -14.07
C ARG A 425 4.35 22.85 -13.23
N ARG A 426 4.03 23.98 -13.87
CA ARG A 426 3.80 25.26 -13.20
C ARG A 426 2.50 25.26 -12.38
N ALA A 427 1.43 24.67 -12.90
CA ALA A 427 0.15 24.60 -12.19
C ALA A 427 0.21 23.66 -10.97
N ASP A 428 0.86 22.51 -11.11
CA ASP A 428 1.13 21.55 -10.02
C ASP A 428 1.97 22.21 -8.92
N ALA A 429 3.05 22.93 -9.30
CA ALA A 429 3.90 23.64 -8.34
C ALA A 429 3.13 24.69 -7.51
N ILE A 430 2.30 25.53 -8.14
CA ILE A 430 1.47 26.52 -7.41
C ILE A 430 0.50 25.82 -6.45
N PHE A 431 -0.14 24.73 -6.87
CA PHE A 431 -1.09 24.01 -6.03
C PHE A 431 -0.42 23.36 -4.81
N LEU A 432 0.73 22.72 -5.00
CA LEU A 432 1.49 22.12 -3.90
C LEU A 432 2.05 23.19 -2.96
N GLU A 433 2.51 24.33 -3.48
CA GLU A 433 2.99 25.48 -2.68
C GLU A 433 1.92 25.99 -1.71
N GLU A 434 0.68 26.22 -2.17
CA GLU A 434 -0.39 26.68 -1.27
C GLU A 434 -0.89 25.57 -0.33
N LEU A 435 -0.86 24.29 -0.73
CA LEU A 435 -1.13 23.18 0.19
C LEU A 435 -0.11 23.10 1.33
N HIS A 436 1.16 23.39 1.08
CA HIS A 436 2.18 23.50 2.13
C HIS A 436 1.95 24.75 2.99
N ARG A 437 1.72 25.92 2.39
CA ARG A 437 1.44 27.17 3.14
C ARG A 437 0.20 27.09 4.03
N ALA A 438 -0.82 26.34 3.62
CA ALA A 438 -2.05 26.13 4.38
C ALA A 438 -1.96 25.00 5.44
N ASP A 439 -0.81 24.33 5.59
CA ASP A 439 -0.66 23.12 6.42
C ASP A 439 -1.68 22.02 6.03
N LEU A 440 -1.96 21.86 4.73
CA LEU A 440 -2.93 20.87 4.21
C LEU A 440 -2.26 19.74 3.42
N TYR A 441 -1.01 19.90 2.98
CA TYR A 441 -0.27 18.88 2.22
C TYR A 441 -0.29 17.51 2.92
N HIS A 442 0.18 17.42 4.16
CA HIS A 442 0.22 16.17 4.93
C HIS A 442 -1.16 15.69 5.43
N LYS A 443 -2.20 16.51 5.31
CA LYS A 443 -3.60 16.11 5.59
C LYS A 443 -4.27 15.46 4.38
N THR A 444 -3.62 15.51 3.21
CA THR A 444 -4.02 14.79 2.00
C THR A 444 -3.03 13.64 1.73
N SER A 445 -3.52 12.51 1.24
CA SER A 445 -2.68 11.34 0.91
C SER A 445 -2.02 11.46 -0.46
N GLN A 446 -2.66 12.20 -1.37
CA GLN A 446 -2.11 12.58 -2.67
C GLN A 446 -2.82 13.84 -3.17
N ALA A 447 -2.06 14.82 -3.66
CA ALA A 447 -2.56 16.01 -4.33
C ALA A 447 -1.74 16.31 -5.60
N PHE A 448 -2.40 16.80 -6.65
CA PHE A 448 -1.79 17.14 -7.94
C PHE A 448 -2.72 17.92 -8.87
N ALA A 449 -2.15 18.50 -9.93
CA ALA A 449 -2.85 19.03 -11.08
C ALA A 449 -2.95 18.00 -12.23
N VAL A 450 -3.97 18.17 -13.09
CA VAL A 450 -4.23 17.44 -14.33
C VAL A 450 -4.50 18.47 -15.44
N PHE A 451 -3.86 18.31 -16.60
CA PHE A 451 -4.05 19.13 -17.78
C PHE A 451 -5.15 18.54 -18.68
N LEU A 452 -6.18 19.34 -18.98
CA LEU A 452 -7.25 18.99 -19.90
C LEU A 452 -7.01 19.71 -21.23
N PRO A 453 -6.92 19.00 -22.38
CA PRO A 453 -6.72 19.59 -23.71
C PRO A 453 -7.98 20.27 -24.28
N VAL A 454 -8.87 20.77 -23.42
CA VAL A 454 -10.06 21.55 -23.78
C VAL A 454 -9.78 23.03 -23.56
N LYS A 455 -10.23 23.88 -24.50
CA LYS A 455 -10.06 25.34 -24.38
C LYS A 455 -11.31 26.00 -23.79
N SER A 456 -11.09 26.94 -22.88
CA SER A 456 -12.13 27.73 -22.22
C SER A 456 -11.91 29.22 -22.44
N VAL A 457 -13.01 29.97 -22.53
CA VAL A 457 -12.97 31.43 -22.58
C VAL A 457 -12.59 31.97 -21.20
N GLY A 458 -11.56 32.81 -21.17
CA GLY A 458 -11.17 33.61 -20.01
C GLY A 458 -11.02 35.08 -20.37
N VAL A 459 -10.92 35.91 -19.35
CA VAL A 459 -10.66 37.36 -19.44
C VAL A 459 -9.55 37.67 -18.46
N VAL A 460 -8.43 38.21 -18.94
CA VAL A 460 -7.27 38.60 -18.11
C VAL A 460 -6.85 39.98 -18.58
N GLY A 461 -7.16 41.01 -17.77
CA GLY A 461 -7.26 42.39 -18.27
C GLY A 461 -8.42 42.54 -19.26
N ASP A 462 -8.29 43.43 -20.24
CA ASP A 462 -9.35 43.72 -21.22
C ASP A 462 -9.38 42.73 -22.40
N ALA A 463 -8.45 41.76 -22.45
CA ALA A 463 -8.31 40.82 -23.56
C ALA A 463 -9.03 39.49 -23.30
N ARG A 464 -9.88 39.08 -24.25
CA ARG A 464 -10.47 37.73 -24.28
C ARG A 464 -9.39 36.71 -24.65
N ARG A 465 -9.22 35.68 -23.81
CA ARG A 465 -8.32 34.54 -24.06
C ARG A 465 -9.11 33.24 -24.31
N TYR A 466 -8.50 32.29 -25.00
CA TYR A 466 -9.08 30.96 -25.26
C TYR A 466 -8.04 29.86 -25.02
N GLU A 467 -7.82 29.56 -23.74
CA GLU A 467 -6.70 28.75 -23.24
C GLU A 467 -7.16 27.51 -22.49
N TYR A 468 -6.20 26.71 -22.01
CA TYR A 468 -6.46 25.38 -21.44
C TYR A 468 -7.12 25.42 -20.06
N VAL A 469 -7.61 24.25 -19.64
CA VAL A 469 -8.21 24.02 -18.34
C VAL A 469 -7.31 23.11 -17.51
N ILE A 470 -7.10 23.48 -16.24
CA ILE A 470 -6.44 22.61 -15.25
C ILE A 470 -7.51 22.08 -14.30
N ALA A 471 -7.52 20.77 -14.05
CA ALA A 471 -8.22 20.21 -12.89
C ALA A 471 -7.21 19.99 -11.76
N ILE A 472 -7.56 20.41 -10.54
CA ILE A 472 -6.83 20.03 -9.32
C ILE A 472 -7.53 18.84 -8.66
N ARG A 473 -6.72 17.91 -8.17
CA ARG A 473 -7.11 16.65 -7.55
C ARG A 473 -6.44 16.54 -6.19
N ALA A 474 -7.20 16.34 -5.13
CA ALA A 474 -6.67 15.96 -3.84
C ALA A 474 -7.55 14.89 -3.20
N VAL A 475 -6.93 13.90 -2.55
CA VAL A 475 -7.62 12.76 -1.94
C VAL A 475 -7.08 12.43 -0.56
N GLU A 476 -7.95 11.83 0.25
CA GLU A 476 -7.64 11.28 1.57
C GLU A 476 -7.94 9.78 1.54
N THR A 477 -6.96 8.96 1.93
CA THR A 477 -7.02 7.49 1.92
C THR A 477 -6.02 6.86 2.89
N VAL A 478 -6.38 5.69 3.42
CA VAL A 478 -5.55 4.84 4.29
C VAL A 478 -4.81 3.74 3.51
N ASP A 479 -5.31 3.36 2.34
CA ASP A 479 -4.92 2.14 1.60
C ASP A 479 -4.77 2.34 0.08
N PHE A 480 -5.14 3.50 -0.48
CA PHE A 480 -5.26 3.81 -1.92
C PHE A 480 -6.23 2.89 -2.70
N MET A 481 -6.92 1.96 -2.05
CA MET A 481 -7.98 1.11 -2.60
C MET A 481 -9.34 1.82 -2.52
N THR A 482 -9.62 2.52 -1.43
CA THR A 482 -10.73 3.47 -1.31
C THR A 482 -10.18 4.87 -1.05
N ALA A 483 -10.81 5.92 -1.58
CA ALA A 483 -10.36 7.30 -1.33
C ALA A 483 -11.54 8.28 -1.41
N ARG A 484 -11.60 9.22 -0.45
CA ARG A 484 -12.49 10.39 -0.56
C ARG A 484 -11.73 11.53 -1.21
N TRP A 485 -12.41 12.35 -2.02
CA TRP A 485 -11.87 13.64 -2.41
C TRP A 485 -11.68 14.52 -1.17
N ALA A 486 -10.59 15.27 -1.10
CA ALA A 486 -10.26 16.06 0.08
C ALA A 486 -11.17 17.29 0.19
N ARG A 487 -11.73 17.56 1.37
CA ARG A 487 -12.61 18.73 1.56
C ARG A 487 -11.79 19.99 1.84
N LEU A 488 -11.01 20.41 0.84
CA LEU A 488 -10.17 21.62 0.91
C LEU A 488 -11.03 22.87 1.15
N PRO A 489 -10.56 23.83 1.98
CA PRO A 489 -11.28 25.09 2.21
C PRO A 489 -11.52 25.87 0.92
N TYR A 490 -12.67 26.56 0.85
CA TYR A 490 -13.05 27.34 -0.33
C TYR A 490 -12.06 28.47 -0.61
N GLU A 491 -11.51 29.07 0.44
CA GLU A 491 -10.52 30.14 0.40
C GLU A 491 -9.18 29.67 -0.19
N LEU A 492 -8.78 28.42 0.11
CA LEU A 492 -7.62 27.80 -0.53
C LEU A 492 -7.89 27.56 -2.02
N LEU A 493 -9.05 26.99 -2.35
CA LEU A 493 -9.42 26.70 -3.75
C LEU A 493 -9.50 27.98 -4.59
N GLU A 494 -10.03 29.07 -4.03
CA GLU A 494 -10.03 30.40 -4.65
C GLU A 494 -8.60 30.93 -4.86
N THR A 495 -7.74 30.84 -3.83
CA THR A 495 -6.34 31.28 -3.91
C THR A 495 -5.57 30.53 -5.01
N VAL A 496 -5.66 29.19 -5.02
CA VAL A 496 -5.00 28.34 -6.03
C VAL A 496 -5.54 28.64 -7.43
N SER A 497 -6.86 28.76 -7.59
CA SER A 497 -7.49 29.10 -8.88
C SER A 497 -7.00 30.45 -9.41
N ASN A 498 -7.00 31.48 -8.55
CA ASN A 498 -6.56 32.82 -8.90
C ASN A 498 -5.07 32.86 -9.28
N ARG A 499 -4.20 32.20 -8.50
CA ARG A 499 -2.77 32.14 -8.82
C ARG A 499 -2.50 31.43 -10.15
N ILE A 500 -3.07 30.25 -10.37
CA ILE A 500 -2.87 29.49 -11.61
C ILE A 500 -3.30 30.30 -12.84
N ILE A 501 -4.47 30.94 -12.82
CA ILE A 501 -4.99 31.70 -13.97
C ILE A 501 -4.18 32.99 -14.23
N ASN A 502 -3.74 33.68 -13.16
CA ASN A 502 -3.00 34.94 -13.31
C ASN A 502 -1.51 34.74 -13.64
N GLU A 503 -0.87 33.71 -13.08
CA GLU A 503 0.57 33.44 -13.26
C GLU A 503 0.88 32.62 -14.52
N ILE A 504 -0.07 31.81 -15.02
CA ILE A 504 0.15 30.90 -16.15
C ILE A 504 -0.70 31.32 -17.35
N SER A 505 -0.08 32.01 -18.30
CA SER A 505 -0.77 32.63 -19.45
C SER A 505 -1.58 31.67 -20.33
N GLY A 506 -1.20 30.39 -20.38
CA GLY A 506 -1.85 29.31 -21.14
C GLY A 506 -2.99 28.59 -20.39
N VAL A 507 -3.45 29.11 -19.25
CA VAL A 507 -4.60 28.59 -18.51
C VAL A 507 -5.67 29.68 -18.36
N SER A 508 -6.92 29.34 -18.61
CA SER A 508 -8.06 30.28 -18.48
C SER A 508 -9.10 29.83 -17.45
N ARG A 509 -9.00 28.60 -16.94
CA ARG A 509 -9.94 28.04 -15.95
C ARG A 509 -9.29 26.94 -15.11
N VAL A 510 -9.65 26.92 -13.84
CA VAL A 510 -9.32 25.82 -12.92
C VAL A 510 -10.62 25.15 -12.47
N THR A 511 -10.60 23.83 -12.29
CA THR A 511 -11.69 23.01 -11.73
C THR A 511 -11.17 22.13 -10.60
N TYR A 512 -12.04 21.61 -9.73
CA TYR A 512 -11.66 20.71 -8.65
C TYR A 512 -12.43 19.39 -8.74
N ASP A 513 -11.73 18.27 -8.60
CA ASP A 513 -12.31 16.92 -8.74
C ASP A 513 -12.93 16.42 -7.43
N ILE A 514 -14.26 16.43 -7.39
CA ILE A 514 -15.11 15.97 -6.28
C ILE A 514 -15.56 14.50 -6.41
N SER A 515 -14.88 13.70 -7.22
CA SER A 515 -15.21 12.28 -7.45
C SER A 515 -14.46 11.38 -6.46
N SER A 516 -15.15 10.59 -5.64
CA SER A 516 -14.50 9.59 -4.77
C SER A 516 -14.09 8.33 -5.54
N LYS A 517 -13.19 7.53 -4.95
CA LYS A 517 -12.88 6.15 -5.36
C LYS A 517 -13.52 5.17 -4.37
N PRO A 518 -14.45 4.30 -4.79
CA PRO A 518 -15.21 4.32 -6.05
C PRO A 518 -16.21 5.51 -6.13
N PRO A 519 -16.81 5.81 -7.31
CA PRO A 519 -16.73 5.10 -8.58
C PRO A 519 -15.56 5.50 -9.49
N ALA A 520 -14.86 6.60 -9.20
CA ALA A 520 -13.72 7.07 -10.00
C ALA A 520 -12.39 6.44 -9.53
N THR A 521 -11.30 6.75 -10.22
CA THR A 521 -9.92 6.49 -9.79
C THR A 521 -9.30 7.72 -9.11
N ILE A 522 -8.07 7.61 -8.61
CA ILE A 522 -7.34 8.75 -8.02
C ILE A 522 -6.72 9.59 -9.13
N GLU A 523 -5.81 9.00 -9.92
CA GLU A 523 -5.34 9.52 -11.21
C GLU A 523 -6.46 9.42 -12.26
N TRP A 524 -6.42 10.25 -13.30
CA TRP A 524 -7.45 10.33 -14.35
C TRP A 524 -7.19 9.40 -15.55
N GLU A 525 -5.96 8.88 -15.68
CA GLU A 525 -5.47 7.93 -16.69
C GLU A 525 -4.44 6.96 -16.05
#